data_AF-A0A0R2FJF2-F1
#
_entry.id   AF-A0A0R2FJF2-F1
#
_cell.length_a   1.000
_cell.length_b   1.000
_cell.length_c   1.000
_cell.angle_alpha   90.00
_cell.angle_beta   90.00
_cell.angle_gamma   90.00
#
_symmetry.space_group_name_H-M   'P 1'
#
loop_
_entity.id
_entity.type
_entity.pdbx_description
1 polymer ?
#
loop_
_entity_poly.entity_id
_entity_poly.type
_entity_poly.pdbx_seq_one_letter_code
_entity_poly.pdbx_strand_id
1 'polypeptide(L)'
;MKRYQDDFKASIVKLHREEKRSIRSLSEEYGVSPAAIHNWVKGAKSVELEDGTEVTSKEFKQLQKENQRLKEELEILKAAAVLLGKH
;
A
#
# COMPACT_ATOMS: atom_id res chain seq x y z
N MET A 1 -2.64 -13.08 -18.34
CA MET A 1 -1.83 -12.17 -17.52
C MET A 1 -0.88 -13.02 -16.68
N LYS A 2 0.45 -12.90 -16.85
CA LYS A 2 1.40 -13.67 -16.03
C LYS A 2 1.29 -13.19 -14.58
N ARG A 3 1.05 -14.12 -13.66
CA ARG A 3 0.93 -13.83 -12.22
C ARG A 3 2.30 -14.10 -11.59
N TYR A 4 2.97 -13.03 -11.18
CA TYR A 4 4.22 -13.13 -10.43
C TYR A 4 3.91 -13.24 -8.93
N GLN A 5 4.73 -14.01 -8.20
CA GLN A 5 4.65 -14.08 -6.74
C GLN A 5 5.04 -12.74 -6.11
N ASP A 6 4.49 -12.45 -4.95
CA ASP A 6 4.71 -11.14 -4.31
C ASP A 6 6.16 -10.97 -3.82
N ASP A 7 6.80 -12.03 -3.31
CA ASP A 7 8.21 -12.02 -2.93
C ASP A 7 9.12 -11.68 -4.11
N PHE A 8 8.84 -12.26 -5.29
CA PHE A 8 9.59 -11.99 -6.50
C PHE A 8 9.45 -10.52 -6.93
N LYS A 9 8.23 -9.96 -6.88
CA LYS A 9 8.01 -8.54 -7.18
C LYS A 9 8.77 -7.65 -6.20
N ALA A 10 8.74 -8.00 -4.91
CA ALA A 10 9.45 -7.26 -3.87
C ALA A 10 10.96 -7.27 -4.09
N SER A 11 11.56 -8.41 -4.45
CA SER A 11 12.98 -8.49 -4.81
C SER A 11 13.33 -7.57 -5.99
N ILE A 12 12.55 -7.58 -7.07
CA ILE A 12 12.79 -6.70 -8.24
C ILE A 12 12.68 -5.22 -7.86
N VAL A 13 11.70 -4.85 -7.04
CA VAL A 13 11.55 -3.48 -6.54
C VAL A 13 12.75 -3.07 -5.68
N LYS A 14 13.25 -3.98 -4.83
CA LYS A 14 14.43 -3.78 -3.98
C LYS A 14 15.68 -3.51 -4.81
N LEU A 15 15.97 -4.36 -5.80
CA LEU A 15 17.09 -4.19 -6.75
C LEU A 15 17.03 -2.83 -7.47
N HIS A 16 15.83 -2.38 -7.83
CA HIS A 16 15.66 -1.07 -8.47
C HIS A 16 15.91 0.11 -7.52
N ARG A 17 15.42 0.02 -6.27
CA ARG A 17 15.47 1.14 -5.31
C ARG A 17 16.80 1.27 -4.58
N GLU A 18 17.32 0.15 -4.08
CA GLU A 18 18.52 0.08 -3.27
C GLU A 18 19.76 0.03 -4.15
N GLU A 19 19.79 -0.90 -5.11
CA GLU A 19 20.95 -1.12 -5.99
C GLU A 19 20.93 -0.23 -7.25
N LYS A 20 19.93 0.66 -7.38
CA LYS A 20 19.76 1.62 -8.49
C LYS A 20 19.79 0.98 -9.89
N ARG A 21 19.47 -0.30 -10.00
CA ARG A 21 19.45 -1.03 -11.28
C ARG A 21 18.36 -0.48 -12.20
N SER A 22 18.62 -0.38 -13.49
CA SER A 22 17.63 0.13 -14.44
C SER A 22 16.49 -0.87 -14.68
N ILE A 23 15.28 -0.37 -14.91
CA ILE A 23 14.11 -1.22 -15.26
C ILE A 23 14.41 -2.07 -16.51
N ARG A 24 15.18 -1.53 -17.45
CA ARG A 24 15.57 -2.25 -18.67
C ARG A 24 16.46 -3.44 -18.37
N SER A 25 17.51 -3.26 -17.55
CA SER A 25 18.40 -4.35 -17.14
C SER A 25 17.63 -5.45 -16.41
N LEU A 26 16.75 -5.08 -15.48
CA LEU A 26 15.90 -6.03 -14.76
C LEU A 26 14.91 -6.75 -15.69
N SER A 27 14.40 -6.06 -16.70
CA SER A 27 13.49 -6.65 -17.69
C SER A 27 14.18 -7.71 -18.55
N GLU A 28 15.38 -7.40 -19.04
CA GLU A 28 16.19 -8.29 -19.88
C GLU A 28 16.67 -9.52 -19.10
N GLU A 29 17.13 -9.34 -17.85
CA GLU A 29 17.66 -10.43 -17.02
C GLU A 29 16.59 -11.41 -16.54
N TYR A 30 15.45 -10.88 -16.07
CA TYR A 30 14.40 -11.71 -15.46
C TYR A 30 13.26 -12.07 -16.41
N GLY A 31 13.32 -11.64 -17.68
CA GLY A 31 12.27 -11.91 -18.68
C GLY A 31 10.92 -11.30 -18.33
N VAL A 32 10.91 -10.23 -17.53
CA VAL A 32 9.71 -9.52 -17.09
C VAL A 32 9.52 -8.28 -17.97
N SER A 33 8.28 -7.92 -18.32
CA SER A 33 8.07 -6.71 -19.11
C SER A 33 8.44 -5.44 -18.32
N PRO A 34 9.05 -4.41 -18.97
CA PRO A 34 9.38 -3.15 -18.30
C PRO A 34 8.17 -2.48 -17.67
N ALA A 35 7.01 -2.58 -18.31
CA ALA A 35 5.75 -2.05 -17.81
C ALA A 35 5.29 -2.73 -16.49
N ALA A 36 5.49 -4.04 -16.35
CA ALA A 36 5.17 -4.75 -15.12
C ALA A 36 6.07 -4.30 -13.97
N ILE A 37 7.39 -4.21 -14.22
CA ILE A 37 8.37 -3.71 -13.24
C ILE A 37 8.03 -2.28 -12.83
N HIS A 38 7.74 -1.40 -13.79
CA HIS A 38 7.34 -0.01 -13.52
C HIS A 38 6.11 0.06 -12.62
N ASN A 39 5.10 -0.79 -12.87
CA ASN A 39 3.91 -0.85 -12.03
C ASN A 39 4.21 -1.34 -10.61
N TRP A 40 5.13 -2.28 -10.43
CA TRP A 40 5.54 -2.74 -9.09
C TRP A 40 6.31 -1.65 -8.34
N VAL A 41 7.25 -0.98 -9.00
CA VAL A 41 8.02 0.13 -8.41
C VAL A 41 7.11 1.28 -8.01
N LYS A 42 6.13 1.62 -8.87
CA LYS A 42 5.14 2.66 -8.60
C LYS A 42 4.20 2.26 -7.47
N GLY A 43 3.74 1.01 -7.46
CA GLY A 43 2.84 0.47 -6.43
C GLY A 43 3.52 0.38 -5.06
N ALA A 44 4.82 0.13 -5.04
CA ALA A 44 5.62 0.10 -3.82
C ALA A 44 5.98 1.50 -3.30
N LYS A 45 5.55 2.62 -3.92
CA LYS A 45 5.83 3.97 -3.40
C LYS A 45 5.22 4.09 -2.00
N SER A 46 6.08 4.07 -1.01
CA SER A 46 5.82 4.31 0.40
C SER A 46 6.17 5.76 0.73
N VAL A 47 5.44 6.32 1.68
CA VAL A 47 5.83 7.53 2.40
C VAL A 47 6.32 7.05 3.76
N GLU A 48 7.51 7.49 4.15
CA GLU A 48 8.05 7.26 5.50
C GLU A 48 7.36 8.24 6.45
N LEU A 49 6.73 7.72 7.49
CA LEU A 49 6.11 8.51 8.56
C LEU A 49 7.17 8.91 9.59
N GLU A 50 6.84 9.89 10.44
CA GLU A 50 7.77 10.41 11.47
C GLU A 50 8.28 9.36 12.46
N ASP A 51 7.53 8.26 12.64
CA ASP A 51 7.90 7.14 13.50
C ASP A 51 8.78 6.09 12.78
N GLY A 52 9.20 6.36 11.54
CA GLY A 52 10.00 5.45 10.71
C GLY A 52 9.18 4.32 10.07
N THR A 53 7.85 4.34 10.19
CA THR A 53 7.01 3.37 9.48
C THR A 53 6.81 3.77 8.02
N GLU A 54 6.97 2.81 7.11
CA GLU A 54 6.69 3.02 5.69
C GLU A 54 5.24 2.66 5.39
N VAL A 55 4.45 3.63 4.92
CA VAL A 55 3.07 3.39 4.47
C VAL A 55 3.01 3.47 2.96
N THR A 56 2.62 2.36 2.32
CA THR A 56 2.37 2.35 0.88
C THR A 56 1.06 3.06 0.54
N SER A 57 0.94 3.58 -0.68
CA SER A 57 -0.30 4.21 -1.16
C SER A 57 -1.53 3.29 -1.06
N LYS A 58 -1.33 1.97 -1.15
CA LYS A 58 -2.40 0.98 -1.01
C LYS A 58 -2.87 0.87 0.45
N GLU A 59 -1.93 0.76 1.38
CA GLU A 59 -2.23 0.73 2.82
C GLU A 59 -2.87 2.03 3.27
N PHE A 60 -2.41 3.18 2.78
CA PHE A 60 -3.01 4.47 3.05
C PHE A 60 -4.49 4.53 2.68
N LYS A 61 -4.85 4.05 1.47
CA LYS A 61 -6.26 3.99 1.04
C LYS A 61 -7.11 3.06 1.90
N GLN A 62 -6.53 1.95 2.35
CA GLN A 62 -7.23 1.01 3.21
C GLN A 62 -7.45 1.58 4.62
N LEU A 63 -6.43 2.23 5.19
CA LEU A 63 -6.53 2.96 6.46
C LEU A 63 -7.56 4.08 6.39
N GLN A 64 -7.62 4.83 5.28
CA GLN A 64 -8.62 5.87 5.09
C GLN A 64 -10.04 5.31 5.11
N LYS A 65 -10.26 4.17 4.46
CA LYS A 65 -11.57 3.50 4.44
C LYS A 65 -11.97 2.98 5.82
N GLU A 66 -11.03 2.38 6.55
CA GLU A 66 -11.28 1.90 7.90
C GLU A 66 -11.57 3.05 8.87
N ASN A 67 -10.82 4.16 8.77
CA ASN A 67 -11.05 5.35 9.59
C ASN A 67 -12.44 5.95 9.35
N GLN A 68 -12.90 5.97 8.10
CA GLN A 68 -14.24 6.43 7.75
C GLN A 68 -15.32 5.53 8.40
N ARG A 69 -15.17 4.21 8.29
CA ARG A 69 -16.09 3.25 8.92
C ARG A 69 -16.12 3.41 10.45
N LEU A 70 -14.96 3.53 11.08
CA LEU A 70 -14.88 3.70 12.54
C LEU A 70 -15.55 5.00 13.00
N LYS A 71 -15.43 6.08 12.22
CA LYS A 71 -16.14 7.33 12.51
C LYS A 71 -17.65 7.16 12.44
N GLU A 72 -18.15 6.44 11.44
CA GLU A 72 -19.58 6.14 11.32
C GLU A 72 -20.09 5.30 12.49
N GLU A 73 -19.37 4.24 12.87
CA GLU A 73 -19.70 3.41 14.04
C GLU A 73 -19.70 4.24 15.34
N LEU A 74 -18.72 5.13 15.49
CA LEU A 74 -18.61 6.01 16.65
C LEU A 74 -19.76 7.04 16.74
N GLU A 75 -20.22 7.57 15.61
CA GLU A 75 -21.39 8.46 15.58
C GLU A 75 -22.70 7.73 15.92
N ILE A 76 -22.87 6.49 15.44
CA ILE A 76 -24.02 5.65 15.82
C ILE A 76 -24.01 5.38 17.33
N LEU A 77 -22.85 5.03 17.89
CA LEU A 77 -22.71 4.76 19.32
C LEU A 77 -23.01 6.00 20.17
N LYS A 78 -22.51 7.17 19.76
CA LYS A 78 -22.85 8.45 20.44
C LYS A 78 -24.35 8.74 20.41
N ALA A 79 -24.99 8.56 19.25
CA ALA A 79 -26.42 8.78 19.12
C ALA A 79 -27.22 7.83 20.03
N ALA A 80 -26.84 6.55 20.08
CA ALA A 80 -27.44 5.57 20.98
C ALA A 80 -27.25 5.94 22.46
N ALA A 81 -26.05 6.37 22.86
CA ALA A 81 -25.77 6.80 24.23
C ALA A 81 -26.64 8.00 24.66
N VAL A 82 -26.86 8.97 23.76
CA VAL A 82 -27.75 10.11 24.03
C VAL A 82 -29.21 9.68 24.19
N LEU A 83 -29.67 8.71 23.39
CA LEU A 83 -31.03 8.18 23.50
C LEU A 83 -31.23 7.40 24.80
N LEU A 84 -30.25 6.56 25.19
CA LEU A 84 -30.31 5.72 26.39
C LEU A 84 -30.10 6.51 27.68
N GLY A 85 -29.29 7.58 27.66
CA GLY A 85 -29.04 8.44 28.81
C GLY A 85 -30.12 9.50 29.07
N LYS A 86 -31.18 9.55 28.23
CA LYS A 86 -32.30 10.49 28.37
C LYS A 86 -33.47 9.96 29.23
N HIS A 87 -33.24 8.90 30.00
CA HIS A 87 -34.17 8.33 30.98
C HIS A 87 -33.73 8.61 32.42
#